data_AF-A0A813H883-F1
#
_entry.id   AF-A0A813H883-F1
#
_cell.length_a   1.000
_cell.length_b   1.000
_cell.length_c   1.000
_cell.angle_alpha   90.00
_cell.angle_beta   90.00
_cell.angle_gamma   90.00
#
_symmetry.space_group_name_H-M   'P 1'
#
loop_
_entity.id
_entity.type
_entity.pdbx_description
1 polymer ?
#
loop_
_entity_poly.entity_id
_entity_poly.type
_entity_poly.pdbx_seq_one_letter_code
_entity_poly.pdbx_strand_id
1 'polypeptide(L)'
;VLIRNLLEKNPRQRFSAKQALDDTWISSTALMANSAPLSMAVVDNLRKFSYEHRLKKAALHVVARYNDSAAIEQLRDKFLELDSNGDGLLTAAELREGLPR
;
A
#
# COMPACT_ATOMS: atom_id res chain seq x y z
N VAL A 1 -22.17 0.40 -11.50
CA VAL A 1 -21.85 0.55 -12.94
C VAL A 1 -20.44 0.04 -13.26
N LEU A 2 -19.53 0.02 -12.28
CA LEU A 2 -18.21 -0.61 -12.32
C LEU A 2 -18.07 -1.88 -13.19
N ILE A 3 -18.81 -2.96 -12.90
CA ILE A 3 -18.68 -4.23 -13.64
C ILE A 3 -18.93 -4.06 -15.15
N ARG A 4 -19.92 -3.23 -15.52
CA ARG A 4 -20.23 -2.93 -16.93
C ARG A 4 -19.05 -2.23 -17.62
N ASN A 5 -18.39 -1.31 -16.94
CA ASN A 5 -17.25 -0.56 -17.49
C ASN A 5 -15.95 -1.38 -17.51
N LEU A 6 -15.79 -2.33 -16.58
CA LEU A 6 -14.70 -3.30 -16.58
C LEU A 6 -14.83 -4.34 -17.70
N LEU A 7 -16.07 -4.73 -18.03
CA LEU A 7 -16.38 -5.70 -19.08
C LEU A 7 -16.67 -5.05 -20.45
N GLU A 8 -16.32 -3.78 -20.64
CA GLU A 8 -16.47 -3.10 -21.92
C GLU A 8 -15.69 -3.85 -23.01
N LYS A 9 -16.38 -4.13 -24.12
CA LYS A 9 -15.87 -4.97 -25.21
C LYS A 9 -14.77 -4.25 -25.97
N ASN A 10 -14.92 -2.93 -26.16
CA ASN A 10 -13.89 -2.11 -26.79
C ASN A 10 -12.77 -1.79 -25.76
N PRO A 11 -11.53 -2.28 -25.94
CA PRO A 11 -10.45 -2.05 -24.97
C PRO A 11 -10.12 -0.57 -24.76
N ARG A 12 -10.38 0.30 -25.74
CA ARG A 12 -10.13 1.74 -25.63
C ARG A 12 -11.16 2.48 -24.77
N GLN A 13 -12.33 1.88 -24.56
CA GLN A 13 -13.42 2.45 -23.75
C GLN A 13 -13.54 1.76 -22.39
N ARG A 14 -12.83 0.63 -22.20
CA ARG A 14 -12.76 -0.08 -20.93
C ARG A 14 -12.03 0.76 -19.89
N PHE A 15 -12.54 0.73 -18.66
CA PHE A 15 -11.90 1.40 -17.55
C PHE A 15 -10.47 0.91 -17.34
N SER A 16 -9.57 1.85 -17.08
CA SER A 16 -8.27 1.54 -16.51
C SER A 16 -8.42 1.07 -15.06
N ALA A 17 -7.39 0.40 -14.53
CA ALA A 17 -7.36 -0.01 -13.13
C ALA A 17 -7.58 1.20 -12.19
N LYS A 18 -7.01 2.36 -12.52
CA LYS A 18 -7.19 3.59 -11.76
C LYS A 18 -8.63 4.11 -11.82
N GLN A 19 -9.23 4.16 -13.01
CA GLN A 19 -10.63 4.58 -13.15
C GLN A 19 -11.60 3.64 -12.42
N ALA A 20 -11.27 2.36 -12.33
CA ALA A 20 -12.03 1.39 -11.56
C ALA A 20 -11.87 1.62 -10.05
N LEU A 21 -10.64 1.87 -9.59
CA LEU A 21 -10.33 2.18 -8.19
C LEU A 21 -11.07 3.42 -7.68
N ASP A 22 -11.20 4.44 -8.54
CA ASP A 22 -11.91 5.69 -8.26
C ASP A 22 -13.45 5.57 -8.38
N ASP A 23 -14.00 4.41 -8.76
CA ASP A 23 -15.46 4.21 -8.85
C ASP A 23 -16.09 4.22 -7.46
N THR A 24 -17.27 4.84 -7.37
CA THR A 24 -17.98 5.10 -6.11
C THR A 24 -18.23 3.83 -5.29
N TRP A 25 -18.40 2.68 -5.95
CA TRP A 25 -18.60 1.39 -5.28
C TRP A 25 -17.34 0.92 -4.54
N ILE A 26 -16.15 1.13 -5.12
CA ILE A 26 -14.88 0.77 -4.46
C ILE A 26 -14.60 1.76 -3.33
N SER A 27 -14.70 3.07 -3.59
CA SER A 27 -14.42 4.10 -2.57
C SER A 27 -15.35 3.98 -1.35
N SER A 28 -16.64 3.64 -1.55
CA SER A 28 -17.58 3.43 -0.43
C SER A 28 -17.23 2.21 0.43
N THR A 29 -16.53 1.22 -0.14
CA THR A 29 -16.11 0.01 0.57
C THR A 29 -14.79 0.22 1.31
N ALA A 30 -13.89 1.04 0.75
CA ALA A 30 -12.59 1.35 1.33
C ALA A 30 -12.66 2.31 2.55
N LEU A 31 -13.71 3.13 2.65
CA LEU A 31 -13.87 4.13 3.71
C LEU A 31 -14.02 3.54 5.14
N MET A 32 -14.01 2.21 5.28
CA MET A 32 -14.09 1.51 6.56
C MET A 32 -12.72 1.22 7.22
N ALA A 33 -11.61 1.58 6.57
CA ALA A 33 -10.27 1.45 7.16
C ALA A 33 -10.01 2.61 8.15
N ASN A 34 -10.03 2.30 9.45
CA ASN A 34 -9.66 3.23 10.50
C ASN A 34 -8.17 3.57 10.40
N SER A 35 -7.86 4.80 10.01
CA SER A 35 -6.50 5.32 9.89
C SER A 35 -5.83 5.44 11.27
N ALA A 36 -5.13 4.39 11.69
CA ALA A 36 -4.30 4.41 12.88
C ALA A 36 -2.91 4.96 12.50
N PRO A 37 -2.37 5.95 13.23
CA PRO A 37 -1.08 6.54 12.90
C PRO A 37 0.05 5.49 12.94
N LEU A 38 1.02 5.65 12.03
CA LEU A 38 2.25 4.86 12.02
C LEU A 38 2.95 4.95 13.38
N SER A 39 3.35 3.80 13.94
CA SER A 39 4.17 3.78 15.15
C SER A 39 5.57 4.34 14.83
N MET A 40 6.08 5.22 15.69
CA MET A 40 7.45 5.75 15.57
C MET A 40 8.52 4.65 15.46
N ALA A 41 8.28 3.47 16.04
CA ALA A 41 9.18 2.32 15.91
C ALA A 41 9.33 1.84 14.45
N VAL A 42 8.26 1.91 13.65
CA VAL A 42 8.30 1.53 12.22
C VAL A 42 9.15 2.53 11.44
N VAL A 43 9.01 3.81 11.74
CA VAL A 43 9.77 4.91 11.13
C VAL A 43 11.26 4.76 11.41
N ASP A 44 11.61 4.46 12.66
CA ASP A 44 13.00 4.21 13.06
C ASP A 44 13.57 2.97 12.36
N ASN A 45 12.77 1.91 12.17
CA ASN A 45 13.19 0.73 11.45
C ASN A 45 13.43 1.00 9.95
N LEU A 46 12.56 1.79 9.31
CA LEU A 46 12.76 2.26 7.93
C LEU A 46 14.03 3.11 7.80
N ARG A 47 14.26 4.01 8.76
CA ARG A 47 15.48 4.83 8.82
C ARG A 47 16.73 3.95 9.01
N LYS A 48 16.72 3.01 9.95
CA LYS A 48 17.85 2.07 10.14
C LYS A 48 18.11 1.29 8.87
N PHE A 49 17.07 0.73 8.26
CA PHE A 49 17.16 -0.02 7.01
C PHE A 49 17.81 0.80 5.89
N SER A 50 17.50 2.10 5.78
CA SER A 50 18.09 2.96 4.74
C SER A 50 19.62 3.09 4.87
N TYR A 51 20.15 3.08 6.10
CA TYR A 51 21.59 3.14 6.39
C TYR A 51 22.31 1.80 6.34
N GLU A 52 21.58 0.67 6.22
CA GLU A 52 22.22 -0.65 6.18
C GLU A 52 23.00 -0.90 4.88
N HIS A 53 24.03 -1.74 4.99
CA HIS A 53 24.86 -2.16 3.86
C HIS A 53 24.12 -3.15 2.95
N ARG A 54 24.57 -3.24 1.69
CA ARG A 54 23.89 -4.00 0.62
C ARG A 54 23.65 -5.47 0.97
N LEU A 55 24.59 -6.12 1.64
CA LEU A 55 24.47 -7.53 2.01
C LEU A 55 23.33 -7.75 3.02
N LYS A 56 23.28 -6.97 4.11
CA LYS A 56 22.19 -7.06 5.09
C LYS A 56 20.84 -6.70 4.48
N LYS A 57 20.77 -5.68 3.62
CA LYS A 57 19.55 -5.34 2.87
C LYS A 57 19.06 -6.52 2.02
N ALA A 58 19.97 -7.18 1.29
CA ALA A 58 19.63 -8.35 0.49
C ALA A 58 19.13 -9.51 1.36
N ALA A 59 19.81 -9.79 2.49
CA ALA A 59 19.40 -10.83 3.43
C ALA A 59 18.01 -10.55 4.02
N LEU A 60 17.74 -9.33 4.46
CA LEU A 60 16.43 -8.92 4.97
C LEU A 60 15.33 -9.07 3.91
N HIS A 61 15.62 -8.77 2.64
CA HIS A 61 14.69 -8.99 1.53
C HIS A 61 14.31 -10.47 1.37
N VAL A 62 15.30 -11.36 1.48
CA VAL A 62 15.08 -12.81 1.41
C VAL A 62 14.22 -13.26 2.59
N VAL A 63 14.54 -12.82 3.81
CA VAL A 63 13.75 -13.15 5.01
C VAL A 63 12.31 -12.66 4.88
N ALA A 64 12.11 -11.42 4.42
CA ALA A 64 10.77 -10.85 4.23
C ALA A 64 9.90 -11.69 3.27
N ARG A 65 10.50 -12.29 2.23
CA ARG A 65 9.78 -13.16 1.28
C ARG A 65 9.26 -14.46 1.91
N TYR A 66 9.90 -14.96 2.97
CA TYR A 66 9.53 -16.21 3.63
C TYR A 66 8.76 -16.01 4.93
N ASN A 67 8.43 -14.76 5.31
CA ASN A 67 7.62 -14.52 6.49
C ASN A 67 6.17 -14.98 6.26
N ASP A 68 5.56 -15.48 7.33
CA ASP A 68 4.15 -15.86 7.32
C ASP A 68 3.29 -14.62 7.06
N SER A 69 2.30 -14.76 6.17
CA SER A 69 1.38 -13.67 5.83
C SER A 69 0.59 -13.20 7.04
N ALA A 70 0.25 -14.10 7.97
CA ALA A 70 -0.43 -13.76 9.22
C ALA A 70 0.44 -12.89 10.15
N ALA A 71 1.76 -13.10 10.15
CA ALA A 71 2.67 -12.34 11.00
C ALA A 71 2.87 -10.89 10.51
N ILE A 72 2.58 -10.62 9.23
CA ILE A 72 2.77 -9.30 8.59
C ILE A 72 1.45 -8.60 8.21
N GLU A 73 0.30 -9.20 8.53
CA GLU A 73 -1.03 -8.68 8.16
C GLU A 73 -1.22 -7.24 8.63
N GLN A 74 -0.93 -6.96 9.90
CA GLN A 74 -1.02 -5.60 10.47
C GLN A 74 -0.09 -4.60 9.78
N LEU A 75 1.10 -5.04 9.33
CA LEU A 75 2.04 -4.16 8.61
C LEU A 75 1.54 -3.92 7.18
N ARG A 76 0.91 -4.92 6.58
CA ARG A 76 0.29 -4.84 5.25
C ARG A 76 -0.91 -3.91 5.25
N ASP A 77 -1.80 -4.01 6.23
CA ASP A 77 -2.97 -3.14 6.34
C ASP A 77 -2.54 -1.68 6.47
N LYS A 78 -1.56 -1.41 7.33
CA LYS A 78 -0.95 -0.08 7.45
C LYS A 78 -0.29 0.40 6.17
N PHE A 79 0.35 -0.48 5.42
CA PHE A 79 0.93 -0.12 4.12
C PHE A 79 -0.17 0.31 3.14
N LEU A 80 -1.26 -0.44 3.07
CA LEU A 80 -2.41 -0.14 2.21
C LEU A 80 -3.14 1.14 2.63
N GLU A 81 -3.20 1.44 3.94
CA GLU A 81 -3.74 2.71 4.45
C GLU A 81 -2.91 3.92 4.03
N LEU A 82 -1.59 3.77 3.92
CA LEU A 82 -0.67 4.84 3.52
C LEU A 82 -0.63 5.03 2.00
N ASP A 83 -0.79 3.93 1.25
CA ASP A 83 -0.81 3.91 -0.21
C ASP A 83 -2.11 4.50 -0.74
N SER A 84 -2.20 5.83 -0.66
CA SER A 84 -3.40 6.60 -0.98
C SER A 84 -3.78 6.50 -2.46
N ASN A 85 -2.82 6.16 -3.33
CA ASN A 85 -3.02 6.04 -4.76
C ASN A 85 -3.29 4.59 -5.22
N GLY A 86 -3.02 3.60 -4.36
CA GLY A 86 -3.29 2.18 -4.58
C GLY A 86 -2.40 1.52 -5.63
N ASP A 87 -1.20 2.04 -5.89
CA ASP A 87 -0.24 1.50 -6.87
C ASP A 87 0.68 0.42 -6.29
N GLY A 88 0.61 0.17 -4.98
CA GLY A 88 1.42 -0.79 -4.25
C GLY A 88 2.80 -0.28 -3.87
N LEU A 89 3.07 1.02 -4.00
CA LEU A 89 4.32 1.69 -3.66
C LEU A 89 4.05 2.82 -2.67
N LEU A 90 4.97 3.01 -1.72
CA LEU A 90 4.94 4.17 -0.83
C LEU A 90 5.97 5.19 -1.26
N THR A 91 5.50 6.36 -1.68
CA THR A 91 6.34 7.52 -1.91
C THR A 91 6.72 8.20 -0.59
N ALA A 92 7.79 8.98 -0.62
CA ALA A 92 8.19 9.79 0.54
C ALA A 92 7.10 10.82 0.94
N ALA A 93 6.26 11.23 -0.01
CA ALA A 93 5.13 12.13 0.24
C ALA A 93 4.02 11.42 1.04
N GLU A 94 3.57 10.25 0.58
CA GLU A 94 2.56 9.41 1.26
C GLU A 94 3.01 9.01 2.68
N LEU A 95 4.28 8.63 2.83
CA LEU A 95 4.86 8.36 4.14
C LEU A 95 4.80 9.57 5.07
N ARG A 96 5.11 10.78 4.56
CA ARG A 96 5.10 12.00 5.37
C ARG A 96 3.68 12.39 5.80
N GLU A 97 2.68 12.13 4.97
CA GLU A 97 1.28 12.40 5.29
C GLU A 97 0.73 11.45 6.36
N GLY A 98 1.16 10.19 6.35
CA GLY A 98 0.73 9.19 7.33
C GLY A 98 1.51 9.16 8.64
N LEU A 99 2.54 10.00 8.79
CA LEU A 99 3.27 10.15 10.06
C LEU A 99 2.47 11.04 11.01
N PRO A 100 2.27 10.62 12.28
CA PRO A 100 1.78 11.53 13.30
C PRO A 100 2.76 12.71 13.45
N ARG A 101 2.21 13.94 13.54
CA ARG A 101 2.98 15.16 13.80
C ARG A 101 3.70 15.12 15.14
#